data_AF-A0A919L637-F1
#
_entry.id   AF-A0A919L637-F1
#
_cell.length_a   1.000
_cell.length_b   1.000
_cell.length_c   1.000
_cell.angle_alpha   90.00
_cell.angle_beta   90.00
_cell.angle_gamma   90.00
#
_symmetry.space_group_name_H-M   'P 1'
#
loop_
_entity.id
_entity.type
_entity.pdbx_description
1 polymer ?
#
loop_
_entity_poly.entity_id
_entity_poly.type
_entity_poly.pdbx_seq_one_letter_code
_entity_poly.pdbx_strand_id
1 'polypeptide(L)'
;MSHGKLLSTYYLFETPIQDACKAVGLVRPGGRGGTGRGTVSAHRFRHTVGTQLAERGAKLHTIMKVLGHTSVSMALVYAQVSDQEVLRDYRAVLGPGATIAGPAAEELRTGALPDTSIDWLRTNFFKTELELGRCLRLPAEGPCECDLYLTCAKFVTTSDYAPRLRTRRRVEQTLALDAAERGWDREVERHRCTSQRIEKLLADLNEPLDGPNESPEVDRLELSSQAPGRPGDPSPRRGAP
;
A
#
# COMPACT_ATOMS: atom_id res chain seq x y z
N MET A 1 39.89 -38.46 -1.39
CA MET A 1 40.77 -37.49 -2.08
C MET A 1 40.66 -37.74 -3.58
N SER A 2 39.96 -36.89 -4.34
CA SER A 2 39.77 -37.06 -5.78
C SER A 2 40.81 -36.24 -6.55
N HIS A 3 41.97 -36.83 -6.80
CA HIS A 3 43.04 -36.22 -7.59
C HIS A 3 42.66 -36.23 -9.08
N GLY A 4 42.68 -35.07 -9.75
CA GLY A 4 42.74 -34.99 -11.22
C GLY A 4 41.49 -34.54 -11.99
N LYS A 5 40.40 -34.08 -11.35
CA LYS A 5 39.30 -33.43 -12.10
C LYS A 5 39.63 -31.96 -12.33
N LEU A 6 39.55 -31.51 -13.58
CA LEU A 6 39.60 -30.09 -13.93
C LEU A 6 38.56 -29.32 -13.11
N LEU A 7 38.98 -28.22 -12.48
CA LEU A 7 38.11 -27.32 -11.70
C LEU A 7 37.05 -26.72 -12.62
N SER A 8 35.91 -27.40 -12.74
CA SER A 8 34.77 -26.94 -13.50
C SER A 8 33.82 -26.15 -12.60
N THR A 9 33.01 -25.27 -13.19
CA THR A 9 31.92 -24.58 -12.49
C THR A 9 30.98 -25.55 -11.78
N TYR A 10 30.79 -26.75 -12.35
CA TYR A 10 30.05 -27.85 -11.74
C TYR A 10 30.70 -28.36 -10.44
N TYR A 11 32.04 -28.48 -10.42
CA TYR A 11 32.78 -28.91 -9.23
C TYR A 11 32.79 -27.84 -8.14
N LEU A 12 32.93 -26.56 -8.52
CA LEU A 12 33.05 -25.45 -7.57
C LEU A 12 31.72 -25.02 -6.94
N PHE A 13 30.62 -25.06 -7.69
CA PHE A 13 29.33 -24.52 -7.21
C PHE A 13 28.26 -25.58 -7.07
N GLU A 14 28.04 -26.40 -8.11
CA GLU A 14 26.95 -27.37 -8.06
C GLU A 14 27.22 -28.51 -7.08
N THR A 15 28.45 -29.04 -7.01
CA THR A 15 28.76 -30.15 -6.10
C THR A 15 28.54 -29.78 -4.62
N PRO A 16 29.09 -28.65 -4.11
CA PRO A 16 28.86 -28.25 -2.73
C PRO A 16 27.40 -27.88 -2.43
N ILE A 17 26.68 -27.24 -3.37
CA ILE A 17 25.26 -26.89 -3.19
C ILE A 17 24.40 -28.15 -3.10
N GLN A 18 24.69 -29.17 -3.90
CA GLN A 18 23.99 -30.45 -3.86
C GLN A 18 24.25 -31.21 -2.55
N ASP A 19 25.50 -31.19 -2.06
CA ASP A 19 25.85 -31.80 -0.78
C ASP A 19 25.17 -31.08 0.39
N ALA A 20 25.13 -29.74 0.36
CA ALA A 20 24.39 -28.94 1.33
C ALA A 20 22.89 -29.27 1.31
N CYS A 21 22.27 -29.34 0.11
CA CYS A 21 20.86 -29.71 -0.03
C CYS A 21 20.56 -31.09 0.59
N LYS A 22 21.45 -32.06 0.41
CA LYS A 22 21.31 -33.39 1.01
C LYS A 22 21.42 -33.34 2.53
N ALA A 23 22.37 -32.59 3.06
CA ALA A 23 22.56 -32.45 4.50
C ALA A 23 21.33 -31.85 5.21
N VAL A 24 20.60 -30.94 4.55
CA VAL A 24 19.40 -30.30 5.11
C VAL A 24 18.08 -30.92 4.64
N GLY A 25 18.11 -32.05 3.92
CA GLY A 25 16.91 -32.74 3.44
C GLY A 25 16.15 -32.05 2.30
N LEU A 26 16.74 -31.06 1.63
CA LEU A 26 16.17 -30.36 0.46
C LEU A 26 16.42 -31.16 -0.82
N VAL A 27 15.91 -32.38 -0.88
CA VAL A 27 16.09 -33.31 -1.99
C VAL A 27 14.75 -33.74 -2.59
N ARG A 28 14.70 -33.86 -3.91
CA ARG A 28 13.58 -34.47 -4.64
C ARG A 28 13.92 -35.90 -5.05
N PRO A 29 12.90 -36.77 -5.21
CA PRO A 29 13.08 -38.10 -5.79
C PRO A 29 13.76 -38.03 -7.16
N GLY A 30 14.70 -38.94 -7.41
CA GLY A 30 15.54 -38.97 -8.61
C GLY A 30 16.95 -38.41 -8.39
N GLY A 31 17.90 -38.74 -9.27
CA GLY A 31 19.32 -38.39 -9.11
C GLY A 31 20.24 -39.57 -9.47
N ARG A 32 21.52 -39.30 -9.79
CA ARG A 32 22.48 -40.35 -10.16
C ARG A 32 22.66 -41.31 -8.97
N GLY A 33 22.29 -42.58 -9.16
CA GLY A 33 22.36 -43.61 -8.11
C GLY A 33 21.26 -43.56 -7.05
N GLY A 34 20.11 -42.92 -7.31
CA GLY A 34 18.96 -42.93 -6.37
C GLY A 34 19.13 -42.07 -5.12
N THR A 35 20.21 -41.28 -5.03
CA THR A 35 20.58 -40.50 -3.83
C THR A 35 19.80 -39.19 -3.64
N GLY A 36 18.74 -38.94 -4.42
CA GLY A 36 18.01 -37.68 -4.43
C GLY A 36 18.77 -36.55 -5.15
N ARG A 37 18.01 -35.61 -5.73
CA ARG A 37 18.55 -34.43 -6.42
C ARG A 37 18.20 -33.20 -5.59
N GLY A 38 19.20 -32.40 -5.22
CA GLY A 38 19.03 -31.17 -4.49
C GLY A 38 18.09 -30.21 -5.22
N THR A 39 17.18 -29.57 -4.48
CA THR A 39 16.13 -28.71 -5.04
C THR A 39 16.60 -27.28 -5.33
N VAL A 40 17.78 -26.91 -4.82
CA VAL A 40 18.41 -25.60 -4.95
C VAL A 40 19.62 -25.70 -5.88
N SER A 41 19.82 -24.67 -6.70
CA SER A 41 20.96 -24.55 -7.62
C SER A 41 21.52 -23.12 -7.58
N ALA A 42 22.73 -22.93 -8.09
CA ALA A 42 23.35 -21.60 -8.20
C ALA A 42 22.46 -20.63 -9.01
N HIS A 43 21.78 -21.16 -10.04
CA HIS A 43 20.86 -20.39 -10.86
C HIS A 43 19.62 -19.90 -10.09
N ARG A 44 19.13 -20.68 -9.11
CA ARG A 44 18.00 -20.25 -8.27
C ARG A 44 18.37 -19.07 -7.38
N PHE A 45 19.57 -19.04 -6.81
CA PHE A 45 20.05 -17.89 -6.05
C PHE A 45 20.10 -16.62 -6.91
N ARG A 46 20.58 -16.73 -8.15
CA ARG A 46 20.57 -15.63 -9.12
C ARG A 46 19.16 -15.13 -9.40
N HIS A 47 18.17 -16.02 -9.53
CA HIS A 47 16.76 -15.63 -9.65
C HIS A 47 16.23 -14.93 -8.40
N THR A 48 16.58 -15.40 -7.20
CA THR A 48 16.18 -14.75 -5.95
C THR A 48 16.72 -13.32 -5.87
N VAL A 49 17.99 -13.09 -6.24
CA VAL A 49 18.58 -11.75 -6.29
C VAL A 49 17.85 -10.85 -7.29
N GLY A 50 17.55 -11.35 -8.50
CA GLY A 50 16.80 -10.58 -9.50
C GLY A 50 15.39 -10.20 -9.06
N THR A 51 14.70 -11.14 -8.42
CA THR A 51 13.34 -10.92 -7.87
C THR A 51 13.38 -9.84 -6.79
N GLN A 52 14.30 -9.95 -5.84
CA GLN A 52 14.47 -8.98 -4.76
C GLN A 52 14.85 -7.58 -5.22
N LEU A 53 15.64 -7.46 -6.29
CA LEU A 53 15.96 -6.15 -6.87
C LEU A 53 14.71 -5.52 -7.50
N ALA A 54 13.89 -6.31 -8.20
CA ALA A 54 12.63 -5.82 -8.75
C ALA A 54 11.62 -5.42 -7.66
N GLU A 55 11.47 -6.24 -6.61
CA GLU A 55 10.61 -5.95 -5.45
C GLU A 55 10.99 -4.64 -4.76
N ARG A 56 12.29 -4.32 -4.70
CA ARG A 56 12.79 -3.08 -4.10
C ARG A 56 12.84 -1.90 -5.07
N GLY A 57 12.16 -2.00 -6.22
CA GLY A 57 12.00 -0.92 -7.19
C GLY A 57 13.25 -0.59 -8.01
N ALA A 58 14.21 -1.52 -8.12
CA ALA A 58 15.37 -1.29 -8.98
C ALA A 58 14.94 -1.13 -10.45
N LYS A 59 15.51 -0.14 -11.14
CA LYS A 59 15.27 0.08 -12.56
C LYS A 59 15.64 -1.18 -13.37
N LEU A 60 14.86 -1.51 -14.40
CA LEU A 60 15.08 -2.70 -15.23
C LEU A 60 16.52 -2.80 -15.77
N HIS A 61 17.10 -1.67 -16.20
CA HIS A 61 18.50 -1.58 -16.64
C HIS A 61 19.51 -1.86 -15.51
N THR A 62 19.22 -1.49 -14.26
CA THR A 62 20.04 -1.83 -13.09
C THR A 62 20.03 -3.33 -12.84
N ILE A 63 18.86 -3.98 -12.91
CA ILE A 63 18.73 -5.43 -12.78
C ILE A 63 19.52 -6.15 -13.87
N MET A 64 19.44 -5.65 -15.11
CA MET A 64 20.22 -6.18 -16.23
C MET A 64 21.73 -6.08 -15.99
N LYS A 65 22.23 -4.94 -15.50
CA LYS A 65 23.65 -4.75 -15.20
C LYS A 65 24.14 -5.64 -14.06
N VAL A 66 23.39 -5.74 -12.96
CA VAL A 66 23.77 -6.53 -11.78
C VAL A 66 23.80 -8.04 -12.11
N LEU A 67 22.84 -8.50 -12.91
CA LEU A 67 22.80 -9.91 -13.30
C LEU A 67 23.64 -10.20 -14.55
N GLY A 68 24.03 -9.19 -15.34
CA GLY A 68 24.74 -9.39 -16.60
C GLY A 68 23.82 -9.95 -17.70
N HIS A 69 22.60 -9.44 -17.80
CA HIS A 69 21.69 -9.76 -18.90
C HIS A 69 22.07 -8.97 -20.15
N THR A 70 22.19 -9.69 -21.27
CA THR A 70 22.50 -9.10 -22.58
C THR A 70 21.27 -8.65 -23.34
N SER A 71 20.07 -9.07 -22.90
CA SER A 71 18.79 -8.65 -23.47
C SER A 71 17.78 -8.25 -22.39
N VAL A 72 16.87 -7.35 -22.75
CA VAL A 72 15.77 -6.91 -21.87
C VAL A 72 14.85 -8.09 -21.53
N SER A 73 14.63 -9.01 -22.48
CA SER A 73 13.78 -10.20 -22.29
C SER A 73 14.19 -11.06 -21.09
N MET A 74 15.49 -11.18 -20.80
CA MET A 74 15.99 -11.93 -19.64
C MET A 74 15.66 -11.26 -18.29
N ALA A 75 15.45 -9.94 -18.28
CA ALA A 75 15.13 -9.17 -17.07
C ALA A 75 13.62 -8.97 -16.87
N LEU A 76 12.81 -9.07 -17.93
CA LEU A 76 11.36 -8.92 -17.85
C LEU A 76 10.68 -10.00 -16.99
N VAL A 77 11.32 -11.16 -16.79
CA VAL A 77 10.83 -12.20 -15.87
C VAL A 77 10.66 -11.69 -14.42
N TYR A 78 11.35 -10.60 -14.06
CA TYR A 78 11.21 -9.95 -12.74
C TYR A 78 10.24 -8.76 -12.75
N ALA A 79 9.82 -8.27 -13.93
CA ALA A 79 8.93 -7.12 -14.04
C ALA A 79 7.48 -7.44 -13.61
N GLN A 80 7.10 -8.71 -13.61
CA GLN A 80 5.78 -9.17 -13.14
C GLN A 80 5.66 -9.22 -11.61
N VAL A 81 6.69 -8.85 -10.86
CA VAL A 81 6.66 -8.91 -9.40
C VAL A 81 5.87 -7.74 -8.77
N SER A 82 5.48 -6.73 -9.57
CA SER A 82 4.48 -5.73 -9.14
C SER A 82 3.11 -6.33 -8.80
N ASP A 83 2.88 -7.58 -9.18
CA ASP A 83 1.61 -8.27 -8.99
C ASP A 83 1.42 -8.77 -7.56
N GLN A 84 2.47 -9.07 -6.78
CA GLN A 84 2.29 -9.62 -5.42
C GLN A 84 1.72 -8.58 -4.44
N GLU A 85 2.22 -7.35 -4.46
CA GLU A 85 1.75 -6.28 -3.59
C GLU A 85 0.37 -5.78 -4.05
N VAL A 86 0.17 -5.60 -5.35
CA VAL A 86 -1.15 -5.26 -5.92
C VAL A 86 -2.17 -6.36 -5.65
N LEU A 87 -1.79 -7.63 -5.73
CA LEU A 87 -2.65 -8.77 -5.39
C LEU A 87 -2.92 -8.86 -3.89
N ARG A 88 -1.94 -8.54 -3.03
CA ARG A 88 -2.14 -8.44 -1.57
C ARG A 88 -3.17 -7.37 -1.26
N ASP A 89 -2.94 -6.17 -1.77
CA ASP A 89 -3.82 -5.01 -1.59
C ASP A 89 -5.22 -5.28 -2.17
N TYR A 90 -5.29 -5.88 -3.36
CA TYR A 90 -6.54 -6.33 -3.97
C TYR A 90 -7.25 -7.34 -3.06
N ARG A 91 -6.54 -8.34 -2.53
CA ARG A 91 -7.15 -9.33 -1.63
C ARG A 91 -7.59 -8.72 -0.30
N ALA A 92 -6.90 -7.69 0.18
CA ALA A 92 -7.29 -6.99 1.40
C ALA A 92 -8.62 -6.25 1.25
N VAL A 93 -8.99 -5.80 0.04
CA VAL A 93 -10.23 -5.02 -0.21
C VAL A 93 -11.31 -5.81 -0.94
N LEU A 94 -10.93 -6.70 -1.87
CA LEU A 94 -11.82 -7.43 -2.77
C LEU A 94 -11.71 -8.95 -2.60
N GLY A 95 -10.87 -9.43 -1.68
CA GLY A 95 -10.73 -10.85 -1.39
C GLY A 95 -11.89 -11.39 -0.53
N PRO A 96 -12.20 -12.70 -0.62
CA PRO A 96 -13.18 -13.33 0.27
C PRO A 96 -12.79 -13.14 1.74
N GLY A 97 -13.70 -12.57 2.55
CA GLY A 97 -13.48 -12.32 3.97
C GLY A 97 -12.73 -11.02 4.31
N ALA A 98 -12.48 -10.15 3.34
CA ALA A 98 -11.94 -8.81 3.56
C ALA A 98 -12.85 -7.96 4.48
N THR A 99 -12.31 -7.44 5.58
CA THR A 99 -12.99 -6.45 6.42
C THR A 99 -12.92 -5.08 5.75
N ILE A 100 -14.04 -4.66 5.16
CA ILE A 100 -14.14 -3.43 4.37
C ILE A 100 -15.20 -2.48 4.92
N ALA A 101 -14.93 -1.18 4.83
CA ALA A 101 -15.84 -0.12 5.24
C ALA A 101 -16.02 0.95 4.16
N GLY A 102 -17.08 1.73 4.27
CA GLY A 102 -17.44 2.78 3.30
C GLY A 102 -18.71 2.47 2.50
N PRO A 103 -19.28 3.45 1.78
CA PRO A 103 -20.56 3.27 1.09
C PRO A 103 -20.58 2.12 0.08
N ALA A 104 -19.45 1.84 -0.57
CA ALA A 104 -19.35 0.77 -1.56
C ALA A 104 -19.14 -0.63 -0.93
N ALA A 105 -18.96 -0.71 0.40
CA ALA A 105 -18.65 -1.96 1.08
C ALA A 105 -19.80 -2.97 0.99
N GLU A 106 -21.06 -2.53 0.97
CA GLU A 106 -22.21 -3.44 0.83
C GLU A 106 -22.22 -4.12 -0.54
N GLU A 107 -22.07 -3.36 -1.62
CA GLU A 107 -22.08 -3.87 -3.00
C GLU A 107 -20.97 -4.93 -3.23
N LEU A 108 -19.84 -4.74 -2.55
CA LEU A 108 -18.74 -5.72 -2.50
C LEU A 108 -19.07 -6.95 -1.66
N ARG A 109 -19.60 -6.78 -0.44
CA ARG A 109 -19.95 -7.90 0.45
C ARG A 109 -21.03 -8.80 -0.13
N THR A 110 -21.98 -8.24 -0.87
CA THR A 110 -23.06 -9.00 -1.51
C THR A 110 -22.68 -9.62 -2.85
N GLY A 111 -21.47 -9.35 -3.37
CA GLY A 111 -21.03 -9.83 -4.68
C GLY A 111 -21.90 -9.29 -5.82
N ALA A 112 -22.45 -8.07 -5.69
CA ALA A 112 -23.35 -7.49 -6.69
C ALA A 112 -22.62 -6.90 -7.91
N LEU A 113 -21.27 -6.84 -7.87
CA LEU A 113 -20.47 -6.37 -9.00
C LEU A 113 -20.33 -7.46 -10.09
N PRO A 114 -20.48 -7.09 -11.37
CA PRO A 114 -20.22 -8.01 -12.49
C PRO A 114 -18.78 -8.53 -12.49
N ASP A 115 -18.55 -9.78 -12.93
CA ASP A 115 -17.21 -10.39 -13.02
C ASP A 115 -16.22 -9.55 -13.82
N THR A 116 -16.68 -8.92 -14.91
CA THR A 116 -15.86 -8.00 -15.73
C THR A 116 -15.38 -6.77 -14.96
N SER A 117 -16.17 -6.31 -13.99
CA SER A 117 -15.84 -5.18 -13.12
C SER A 117 -14.81 -5.61 -12.07
N ILE A 118 -14.97 -6.82 -11.53
CA ILE A 118 -14.00 -7.42 -10.60
C ILE A 118 -12.65 -7.67 -11.29
N ASP A 119 -12.65 -8.18 -12.51
CA ASP A 119 -11.42 -8.40 -13.28
C ASP A 119 -10.71 -7.08 -13.61
N TRP A 120 -11.45 -6.04 -13.98
CA TRP A 120 -10.86 -4.72 -14.17
C TRP A 120 -10.22 -4.18 -12.88
N LEU A 121 -10.94 -4.28 -11.75
CA LEU A 121 -10.45 -3.86 -10.45
C LEU A 121 -9.22 -4.66 -10.03
N ARG A 122 -9.16 -5.97 -10.34
CA ARG A 122 -7.99 -6.81 -10.07
C ARG A 122 -6.75 -6.33 -10.82
N THR A 123 -6.88 -6.01 -12.10
CA THR A 123 -5.75 -5.59 -12.94
C THR A 123 -5.34 -4.13 -12.72
N ASN A 124 -6.27 -3.27 -12.27
CA ASN A 124 -6.04 -1.82 -12.17
C ASN A 124 -6.16 -1.28 -10.75
N PHE A 125 -6.14 -2.16 -9.74
CA PHE A 125 -6.39 -1.81 -8.34
C PHE A 125 -5.54 -0.65 -7.84
N PHE A 126 -4.25 -0.62 -8.21
CA PHE A 126 -3.32 0.46 -7.85
C PHE A 126 -3.76 1.84 -8.37
N LYS A 127 -4.44 1.91 -9.51
CA LYS A 127 -4.92 3.18 -10.10
C LYS A 127 -6.14 3.74 -9.37
N THR A 128 -6.72 3.00 -8.44
CA THR A 128 -7.90 3.40 -7.67
C THR A 128 -7.57 4.06 -6.33
N GLU A 129 -6.29 4.22 -6.02
CA GLU A 129 -5.79 4.73 -4.74
C GLU A 129 -6.32 6.14 -4.43
N LEU A 130 -6.77 6.33 -3.19
CA LEU A 130 -7.12 7.61 -2.59
C LEU A 130 -6.34 7.79 -1.30
N GLU A 131 -6.46 8.97 -0.68
CA GLU A 131 -5.74 9.26 0.55
C GLU A 131 -6.19 8.36 1.72
N LEU A 132 -7.48 8.05 1.86
CA LEU A 132 -7.98 7.21 2.98
C LEU A 132 -8.59 5.88 2.57
N GLY A 133 -8.36 5.43 1.34
CA GLY A 133 -8.98 4.23 0.81
C GLY A 133 -8.85 4.16 -0.70
N ARG A 134 -9.89 3.66 -1.37
CA ARG A 134 -9.91 3.44 -2.83
C ARG A 134 -11.26 3.77 -3.47
N CYS A 135 -11.22 4.04 -4.76
CA CYS A 135 -12.37 4.36 -5.59
C CYS A 135 -12.76 3.16 -6.46
N LEU A 136 -13.94 2.58 -6.23
CA LEU A 136 -14.46 1.47 -7.04
C LEU A 136 -15.11 1.93 -8.36
N ARG A 137 -14.87 3.18 -8.77
CA ARG A 137 -15.40 3.68 -10.04
C ARG A 137 -14.75 2.94 -11.21
N LEU A 138 -15.58 2.54 -12.17
CA LEU A 138 -15.15 1.87 -13.38
C LEU A 138 -14.83 2.89 -14.48
N PRO A 139 -13.96 2.55 -15.45
CA PRO A 139 -13.60 3.46 -16.54
C PRO A 139 -14.79 3.98 -17.35
N ALA A 140 -15.82 3.15 -17.52
CA ALA A 140 -17.01 3.50 -18.27
C ALA A 140 -17.83 4.64 -17.63
N GLU A 141 -17.64 4.88 -16.32
CA GLU A 141 -18.31 5.95 -15.58
C GLU A 141 -17.63 7.32 -15.77
N GLY A 142 -16.44 7.37 -16.39
CA GLY A 142 -15.71 8.62 -16.65
C GLY A 142 -15.07 9.26 -15.41
N PRO A 143 -14.46 10.45 -15.55
CA PRO A 143 -13.88 11.18 -14.43
C PRO A 143 -14.96 11.68 -13.46
N CYS A 144 -14.60 11.88 -12.19
CA CYS A 144 -15.46 12.57 -11.23
C CYS A 144 -14.77 13.76 -10.57
N GLU A 145 -15.60 14.68 -10.08
CA GLU A 145 -15.18 15.87 -9.34
C GLU A 145 -15.50 15.73 -7.85
N CYS A 146 -15.25 14.53 -7.30
CA CYS A 146 -15.58 14.18 -5.92
C CYS A 146 -14.50 14.73 -4.97
N ASP A 147 -14.57 16.00 -4.58
CA ASP A 147 -13.55 16.58 -3.68
C ASP A 147 -13.64 16.02 -2.25
N LEU A 148 -14.86 15.66 -1.80
CA LEU A 148 -15.11 14.97 -0.54
C LEU A 148 -15.42 13.48 -0.77
N TYR A 149 -14.39 12.71 -1.10
CA TYR A 149 -14.55 11.29 -1.43
C TYR A 149 -15.03 10.43 -0.25
N LEU A 150 -14.86 10.88 1.00
CA LEU A 150 -15.31 10.13 2.17
C LEU A 150 -16.80 9.80 2.10
N THR A 151 -17.63 10.66 1.51
CA THR A 151 -19.09 10.47 1.34
C THR A 151 -19.50 9.81 0.04
N CYS A 152 -18.55 9.59 -0.89
CA CYS A 152 -18.82 9.04 -2.20
C CYS A 152 -19.34 7.60 -2.13
N ALA A 153 -20.37 7.29 -2.92
CA ALA A 153 -20.93 5.94 -3.03
C ALA A 153 -19.90 4.90 -3.50
N LYS A 154 -18.84 5.32 -4.20
CA LYS A 154 -17.78 4.45 -4.74
C LYS A 154 -16.55 4.34 -3.83
N PHE A 155 -16.57 4.98 -2.65
CA PHE A 155 -15.46 4.92 -1.71
C PHE A 155 -15.51 3.63 -0.88
N VAL A 156 -14.36 2.98 -0.76
CA VAL A 156 -14.11 1.85 0.13
C VAL A 156 -12.78 2.05 0.86
N THR A 157 -12.69 1.57 2.10
CA THR A 157 -11.46 1.55 2.90
C THR A 157 -11.29 0.22 3.61
N THR A 158 -10.12 0.03 4.19
CA THR A 158 -9.59 -1.24 4.69
C THR A 158 -8.82 -1.00 6.00
N SER A 159 -8.58 -2.03 6.80
CA SER A 159 -7.77 -1.93 8.03
C SER A 159 -6.37 -1.38 7.79
N ASP A 160 -5.81 -1.58 6.58
CA ASP A 160 -4.49 -1.05 6.22
C ASP A 160 -4.44 0.49 6.25
N TYR A 161 -5.59 1.15 6.04
CA TYR A 161 -5.72 2.60 6.12
C TYR A 161 -6.00 3.10 7.54
N ALA A 162 -6.22 2.22 8.53
CA ALA A 162 -6.55 2.63 9.90
C ALA A 162 -5.56 3.65 10.50
N PRO A 163 -4.22 3.52 10.32
CA PRO A 163 -3.28 4.54 10.80
C PRO A 163 -3.49 5.92 10.18
N ARG A 164 -3.82 5.98 8.87
CA ARG A 164 -4.06 7.23 8.14
C ARG A 164 -5.40 7.84 8.54
N LEU A 165 -6.44 7.00 8.70
CA LEU A 165 -7.75 7.39 9.22
C LEU A 165 -7.61 8.06 10.60
N ARG A 166 -6.88 7.44 11.54
CA ARG A 166 -6.62 8.03 12.88
C ARG A 166 -5.89 9.37 12.78
N THR A 167 -4.86 9.45 11.94
CA THR A 167 -4.13 10.71 11.70
C THR A 167 -5.05 11.81 11.19
N ARG A 168 -5.86 11.53 10.16
CA ARG A 168 -6.79 12.53 9.63
C ARG A 168 -7.85 12.92 10.67
N ARG A 169 -8.40 11.96 11.41
CA ARG A 169 -9.35 12.22 12.51
C ARG A 169 -8.77 13.22 13.53
N ARG A 170 -7.52 13.02 13.97
CA ARG A 170 -6.85 13.93 14.91
C ARG A 170 -6.72 15.34 14.33
N VAL A 171 -6.35 15.46 13.06
CA VAL A 171 -6.27 16.77 12.38
C VAL A 171 -7.64 17.47 12.39
N GLU A 172 -8.71 16.78 12.01
CA GLU A 172 -10.07 17.35 12.03
C GLU A 172 -10.50 17.78 13.44
N GLN A 173 -10.14 17.02 14.47
CA GLN A 173 -10.43 17.39 15.86
C GLN A 173 -9.69 18.66 16.29
N THR A 174 -8.40 18.78 15.96
CA THR A 174 -7.62 20.00 16.23
C THR A 174 -8.21 21.22 15.52
N LEU A 175 -8.61 21.07 14.24
CA LEU A 175 -9.23 22.16 13.48
C LEU A 175 -10.60 22.56 14.04
N ALA A 176 -11.39 21.59 14.50
CA ALA A 176 -12.66 21.88 15.18
C ALA A 176 -12.47 22.67 16.48
N LEU A 177 -11.39 22.42 17.22
CA LEU A 177 -11.06 23.17 18.44
C LEU A 177 -10.62 24.61 18.12
N ASP A 178 -9.74 24.81 17.13
CA ASP A 178 -9.32 26.15 16.69
C ASP A 178 -10.52 26.97 16.17
N ALA A 179 -11.39 26.36 15.37
CA ALA A 179 -12.61 27.02 14.89
C ALA A 179 -13.56 27.41 16.05
N ALA A 180 -13.65 26.58 17.09
CA ALA A 180 -14.48 26.86 18.26
C ALA A 180 -13.94 28.04 19.08
N GLU A 181 -12.61 28.10 19.27
CA GLU A 181 -11.95 29.23 19.96
C GLU A 181 -12.19 30.57 19.23
N ARG A 182 -12.34 30.52 17.91
CA ARG A 182 -12.65 31.69 17.05
C ARG A 182 -14.14 31.98 16.89
N GLY A 183 -15.03 31.15 17.45
CA GLY A 183 -16.48 31.29 17.32
C GLY A 183 -17.03 31.00 15.91
N TRP A 184 -16.37 30.13 15.14
CA TRP A 184 -16.79 29.76 13.77
C TRP A 184 -17.64 28.49 13.76
N ASP A 185 -18.87 28.58 14.25
CA ASP A 185 -19.75 27.42 14.49
C ASP A 185 -19.93 26.49 13.27
N ARG A 186 -20.04 27.06 12.05
CA ARG A 186 -20.17 26.27 10.82
C ARG A 186 -18.91 25.49 10.45
N GLU A 187 -17.74 26.04 10.74
CA GLU A 187 -16.47 25.36 10.48
C GLU A 187 -16.24 24.25 11.53
N VAL A 188 -16.64 24.49 12.77
CA VAL A 188 -16.69 23.45 13.82
C VAL A 188 -17.57 22.28 13.38
N GLU A 189 -18.77 22.57 12.88
CA GLU A 189 -19.71 21.55 12.37
C GLU A 189 -19.09 20.74 11.22
N ARG A 190 -18.45 21.40 10.25
CA ARG A 190 -17.79 20.76 9.11
C ARG A 190 -16.69 19.79 9.54
N HIS A 191 -15.79 20.22 10.41
CA HIS A 191 -14.69 19.37 10.92
C HIS A 191 -15.21 18.20 11.76
N ARG A 192 -16.21 18.44 12.62
CA ARG A 192 -16.84 17.38 13.42
C ARG A 192 -17.56 16.35 12.57
N CYS A 193 -18.26 16.75 11.51
CA CYS A 193 -18.91 15.82 10.59
C CYS A 193 -17.88 14.89 9.92
N THR A 194 -16.74 15.46 9.51
CA THR A 194 -15.66 14.68 8.89
C THR A 194 -15.02 13.71 9.88
N SER A 195 -14.69 14.14 11.10
CA SER A 195 -14.10 13.27 12.12
C SER A 195 -15.05 12.14 12.55
N GLN A 196 -16.33 12.44 12.76
CA GLN A 196 -17.36 11.43 13.07
C GLN A 196 -17.52 10.40 11.95
N ARG A 197 -17.41 10.83 10.69
CA ARG A 197 -17.46 9.90 9.56
C ARG A 197 -16.26 8.96 9.55
N ILE A 198 -15.06 9.46 9.89
CA ILE A 198 -13.87 8.63 10.02
C ILE A 198 -13.99 7.66 11.20
N GLU A 199 -14.53 8.10 12.34
CA GLU A 199 -14.82 7.23 13.49
C GLU A 199 -15.75 6.07 13.12
N LYS A 200 -16.80 6.35 12.33
CA LYS A 200 -17.68 5.31 11.81
C LYS A 200 -16.95 4.30 10.92
N LEU A 201 -16.07 4.77 10.04
CA LEU A 201 -15.26 3.87 9.19
C LEU A 201 -14.34 2.97 10.03
N LEU A 202 -13.70 3.51 11.07
CA LEU A 202 -12.88 2.71 11.99
C LEU A 202 -13.73 1.69 12.75
N ALA A 203 -14.91 2.07 13.22
CA ALA A 203 -15.85 1.16 13.89
C ALA A 203 -16.31 0.03 12.96
N ASP A 204 -16.67 0.35 11.71
CA ASP A 204 -17.06 -0.63 10.69
C ASP A 204 -15.91 -1.60 10.35
N LEU A 205 -14.65 -1.16 10.50
CA LEU A 205 -13.45 -1.98 10.34
C LEU A 205 -13.07 -2.78 11.60
N ASN A 206 -13.79 -2.63 12.72
CA ASN A 206 -13.41 -3.13 14.05
C ASN A 206 -12.03 -2.64 14.53
N GLU A 207 -11.65 -1.43 14.12
CA GLU A 207 -10.39 -0.80 14.49
C GLU A 207 -10.63 0.17 15.67
N PRO A 208 -9.76 0.17 16.71
CA PRO A 208 -9.88 1.13 17.79
C PRO A 208 -9.64 2.56 17.29
N LEU A 209 -10.28 3.53 17.94
CA LEU A 209 -10.13 4.95 17.59
C LEU A 209 -8.72 5.48 17.86
N ASP A 210 -8.06 4.93 18.89
CA ASP A 210 -6.70 5.25 19.28
C ASP A 210 -5.75 4.14 18.81
N GLY A 211 -4.52 4.51 18.44
CA GLY A 211 -3.52 3.58 17.95
C GLY A 211 -2.92 2.73 19.08
N PRO A 212 -2.35 1.54 18.78
CA PRO A 212 -1.74 0.66 19.79
C PRO A 212 -0.51 1.23 20.52
N ASN A 213 -0.14 2.49 20.27
CA ASN A 213 1.01 3.16 20.89
C ASN A 213 0.67 4.55 21.47
N GLU A 214 -0.61 4.84 21.71
CA GLU A 214 -1.05 6.09 22.32
C GLU A 214 -1.34 5.87 23.81
N SER A 215 -0.27 5.64 24.58
CA SER A 215 -0.25 6.06 25.98
C SER A 215 -0.32 7.60 26.01
N PRO A 216 -1.06 8.21 26.95
CA PRO A 216 -1.33 9.65 26.94
C PRO A 216 -0.13 10.43 27.50
N GLU A 217 1.01 10.41 26.82
CA GLU A 217 2.22 11.11 27.30
C GLU A 217 3.24 11.37 26.18
N VAL A 218 2.94 12.20 25.16
CA VAL A 218 3.99 13.05 24.53
C VAL A 218 3.39 14.27 23.81
N ASP A 219 3.66 15.46 24.39
CA ASP A 219 3.97 16.79 23.81
C ASP A 219 3.20 17.29 22.57
N ARG A 220 2.49 18.43 22.59
CA ARG A 220 2.76 19.73 23.26
C ARG A 220 4.10 20.38 22.89
N LEU A 221 4.53 20.26 21.64
CA LEU A 221 5.40 21.24 20.98
C LEU A 221 5.01 21.32 19.49
N GLU A 222 5.10 22.53 18.92
CA GLU A 222 4.76 22.90 17.52
C GLU A 222 3.37 23.51 17.22
N LEU A 223 2.80 24.27 18.16
CA LEU A 223 1.90 25.39 17.82
C LEU A 223 2.43 26.69 18.43
N SER A 224 3.63 27.09 18.02
CA SER A 224 4.18 28.41 18.32
C SER A 224 5.15 28.84 17.22
N SER A 225 4.62 29.18 16.05
CA SER A 225 5.25 30.19 15.20
C SER A 225 4.29 30.71 14.12
N GLN A 226 3.96 31.99 14.27
CA GLN A 226 3.63 32.96 13.22
C GLN A 226 2.20 32.98 12.66
N ALA A 227 1.37 33.85 13.26
CA ALA A 227 0.42 34.68 12.51
C ALA A 227 0.95 36.12 12.44
N PRO A 228 1.07 36.76 11.26
CA PRO A 228 1.34 38.19 11.17
C PRO A 228 0.04 38.98 11.43
N GLY A 229 0.17 40.06 12.19
CA GLY A 229 -0.94 40.88 12.67
C GLY A 229 -1.75 41.57 11.56
N ARG A 230 -3.06 41.73 11.84
CA ARG A 230 -3.98 42.57 11.05
C ARG A 230 -3.60 44.05 11.18
N PRO A 231 -3.56 44.84 10.09
CA PRO A 231 -3.76 46.27 10.19
C PRO A 231 -5.26 46.56 10.30
N GLY A 232 -5.60 47.43 11.26
CA GLY A 232 -6.95 47.90 11.52
C GLY A 232 -7.52 48.75 10.39
N ASP A 233 -8.83 48.64 10.22
CA ASP A 233 -9.65 49.47 9.36
C ASP A 233 -10.12 50.72 10.14
N PRO A 234 -9.99 51.94 9.58
CA PRO A 234 -10.81 53.05 10.02
C PRO A 234 -11.62 53.68 8.88
N SER A 235 -12.91 53.34 8.86
CA SER A 235 -14.10 54.21 8.74
C SER A 235 -14.35 55.04 7.44
N PRO A 236 -15.63 55.29 7.09
CA PRO A 236 -16.00 55.84 5.79
C PRO A 236 -16.01 57.38 5.79
N ARG A 237 -15.52 58.00 4.71
CA ARG A 237 -15.72 59.43 4.44
C ARG A 237 -16.72 59.66 3.31
N ARG A 238 -17.75 60.44 3.63
CA ARG A 238 -18.66 61.14 2.72
C ARG A 238 -17.91 62.28 2.01
N GLY A 239 -18.35 62.64 0.81
CA GLY A 239 -18.11 63.97 0.23
C GLY A 239 -18.00 63.98 -1.29
N ALA A 240 -19.03 64.52 -1.95
CA ALA A 240 -19.09 64.87 -3.37
C ALA A 240 -18.09 65.99 -3.73
N PRO A 241 -17.96 66.35 -5.01
CA PRO A 241 -18.89 67.33 -5.60
C PRO A 241 -19.77 66.79 -6.73
#